data_AF-A0A2N8Z967-F1
#
_entry.id   AF-A0A2N8Z967-F1
#
_cell.length_a   1.000
_cell.length_b   1.000
_cell.length_c   1.000
_cell.angle_alpha   90.00
_cell.angle_beta   90.00
_cell.angle_gamma   90.00
#
_symmetry.space_group_name_H-M   'P 1'
#
loop_
_entity.id
_entity.type
_entity.pdbx_description
1 polymer ?
#
loop_
_entity_poly.entity_id
_entity_poly.type
_entity_poly.pdbx_seq_one_letter_code
_entity_poly.pdbx_strand_id
1 'polypeptide(L)'
;MSLWVLVPISFIHITVGGAIGFWLLFLGCADRGVTVSKLTNDICVALWFAYSASLVLSVVLIAYFYLTGSQSSYYWWYAMPWIFLVVLIVYWRVSTFKLA
;
A
#
# COMPACT_ATOMS: atom_id res chain seq x y z
N MET A 1 -0.16 10.66 21.23
CA MET A 1 -1.40 10.66 20.44
C MET A 1 -2.47 9.96 21.26
N SER A 2 -3.66 10.54 21.43
CA SER A 2 -4.73 9.89 22.21
C SER A 2 -5.38 8.75 21.42
N LEU A 3 -5.95 7.76 22.10
CA LEU A 3 -6.69 6.65 21.50
C LEU A 3 -7.82 7.14 20.58
N TRP A 4 -8.51 8.21 21.00
CA TRP A 4 -9.58 8.87 20.26
C TRP A 4 -9.15 9.45 18.90
N VAL A 5 -7.86 9.67 18.69
CA VAL A 5 -7.31 10.14 17.40
C VAL A 5 -6.64 8.98 16.65
N LEU A 6 -5.98 8.08 17.36
CA LEU A 6 -5.28 6.93 16.79
C LEU A 6 -6.23 5.98 16.05
N VAL A 7 -7.38 5.65 16.67
CA VAL A 7 -8.33 4.68 16.13
C VAL A 7 -9.00 5.20 14.85
N PRO A 8 -9.56 6.43 14.80
CA PRO A 8 -10.13 6.96 13.56
C PRO A 8 -9.11 7.06 12.43
N ILE A 9 -7.87 7.48 12.71
CA ILE A 9 -6.83 7.60 11.68
C ILE A 9 -6.42 6.22 11.16
N SER A 10 -6.29 5.21 12.03
CA SER A 10 -6.03 3.83 11.60
C SER A 10 -7.16 3.29 10.73
N PHE A 11 -8.42 3.61 11.06
CA PHE A 11 -9.57 3.22 10.27
C PHE A 11 -9.59 3.89 8.89
N ILE A 12 -9.32 5.18 8.82
CA ILE A 12 -9.18 5.91 7.55
C ILE A 12 -8.00 5.35 6.73
N HIS A 13 -6.88 5.04 7.38
CA HIS A 13 -5.70 4.45 6.74
C HIS A 13 -6.03 3.11 6.07
N ILE A 14 -6.71 2.20 6.78
CA ILE A 14 -7.13 0.90 6.22
C ILE A 14 -8.17 1.07 5.12
N THR A 15 -9.18 1.90 5.33
CA THR A 15 -10.28 2.03 4.36
C THR A 15 -9.82 2.70 3.07
N VAL A 16 -9.14 3.83 3.16
CA VAL A 16 -8.60 4.55 1.99
C VAL A 16 -7.51 3.73 1.32
N GLY A 17 -6.57 3.19 2.10
CA GLY A 17 -5.49 2.36 1.56
C GLY A 17 -5.99 1.07 0.92
N GLY A 18 -6.93 0.38 1.57
CA GLY A 18 -7.59 -0.79 1.02
C GLY A 18 -8.34 -0.48 -0.28
N ALA A 19 -9.13 0.60 -0.31
CA ALA A 19 -9.84 1.03 -1.51
C ALA A 19 -8.88 1.30 -2.69
N ILE A 20 -7.73 1.93 -2.43
CA ILE A 20 -6.70 2.13 -3.46
C ILE A 20 -6.11 0.79 -3.92
N GLY A 21 -5.80 -0.12 -2.99
CA GLY A 21 -5.32 -1.47 -3.32
C GLY A 21 -6.28 -2.23 -4.22
N PHE A 22 -7.58 -2.21 -3.91
CA PHE A 22 -8.61 -2.83 -4.77
C PHE A 22 -8.77 -2.11 -6.11
N TRP A 23 -8.73 -0.77 -6.12
CA TRP A 23 -8.79 0.02 -7.35
C TRP A 23 -7.66 -0.32 -8.32
N LEU A 24 -6.43 -0.50 -7.83
CA LEU A 24 -5.29 -0.88 -8.66
C LEU A 24 -5.47 -2.26 -9.30
N LEU A 25 -6.07 -3.21 -8.58
CA LEU A 25 -6.39 -4.54 -9.12
C LEU A 25 -7.45 -4.44 -10.23
N PHE A 26 -8.49 -3.62 -10.04
CA PHE A 26 -9.47 -3.34 -11.08
C PHE A 26 -8.85 -2.70 -12.32
N LEU A 27 -7.97 -1.71 -12.13
CA LEU A 27 -7.33 -0.98 -13.23
C LEU A 27 -6.40 -1.91 -14.03
N GLY A 28 -5.66 -2.80 -13.36
CA GLY A 28 -4.87 -3.84 -14.02
C GLY A 28 -5.70 -4.85 -14.81
N CYS A 29 -6.90 -5.22 -14.34
CA CYS A 29 -7.81 -6.11 -15.07
C CYS A 29 -8.58 -5.42 -16.20
N ALA A 30 -8.86 -4.12 -16.07
CA ALA A 30 -9.58 -3.32 -17.06
C ALA A 30 -8.71 -3.01 -18.30
N ASP A 31 -7.40 -2.95 -18.12
CA ASP A 31 -6.43 -2.61 -19.17
C ASP A 31 -6.20 -3.81 -20.11
N ARG A 32 -7.23 -4.17 -20.89
CA ARG A 32 -7.21 -5.30 -21.84
C ARG A 32 -6.31 -5.08 -23.07
N GLY A 33 -5.68 -3.91 -23.19
CA GLY A 33 -4.90 -3.50 -24.38
C GLY A 33 -3.38 -3.54 -24.21
N VAL A 34 -2.86 -3.60 -22.98
CA VAL A 34 -1.41 -3.56 -22.74
C VAL A 34 -0.88 -4.98 -22.60
N THR A 35 -0.14 -5.47 -23.61
CA THR A 35 0.63 -6.71 -23.50
C THR A 35 1.80 -6.51 -22.54
N VAL A 36 1.53 -6.62 -21.24
CA VAL A 36 2.54 -6.57 -20.19
C VAL A 36 3.33 -7.88 -20.20
N SER A 37 4.67 -7.81 -20.14
CA SER A 37 5.50 -9.01 -20.05
C SER A 37 5.16 -9.80 -18.77
N LYS A 38 5.25 -11.14 -18.83
CA LYS A 38 4.98 -12.01 -17.65
C LYS A 38 5.78 -11.57 -16.41
N LEU A 39 7.07 -11.26 -16.61
CA LEU A 39 7.94 -10.80 -15.53
C LEU A 39 7.44 -9.49 -14.89
N THR A 40 7.04 -8.52 -15.72
CA THR A 40 6.49 -7.24 -15.23
C THR A 40 5.21 -7.45 -14.44
N ASN A 41 4.31 -8.31 -14.94
CA ASN A 41 3.07 -8.62 -14.24
C ASN A 41 3.32 -9.29 -12.88
N ASP A 42 4.22 -10.27 -12.83
CA ASP A 42 4.57 -10.97 -11.59
C ASP A 42 5.15 -10.01 -10.55
N ILE A 43 6.00 -9.05 -10.96
CA ILE A 43 6.55 -8.02 -10.08
C ILE A 43 5.46 -7.04 -9.61
N CYS A 44 4.55 -6.61 -10.48
CA CYS A 44 3.41 -5.76 -10.09
C CYS A 44 2.52 -6.46 -9.06
N VAL A 45 2.20 -7.74 -9.25
CA VAL A 45 1.40 -8.53 -8.32
C VAL A 45 2.13 -8.68 -6.98
N ALA A 46 3.44 -8.95 -7.00
CA ALA A 46 4.24 -9.04 -5.77
C ALA A 46 4.28 -7.72 -5.00
N LEU A 47 4.45 -6.58 -5.69
CA LEU A 47 4.42 -5.24 -5.09
C LEU A 47 3.04 -4.90 -4.53
N TRP A 48 1.96 -5.29 -5.22
CA TRP A 48 0.59 -5.13 -4.72
C TRP A 48 0.32 -5.97 -3.46
N PHE A 49 0.80 -7.21 -3.43
CA PHE A 49 0.73 -8.04 -2.22
C PHE A 49 1.55 -7.44 -1.08
N ALA A 50 2.77 -6.95 -1.36
CA ALA A 50 3.63 -6.30 -0.38
C ALA A 50 2.97 -5.03 0.19
N TYR A 51 2.37 -4.20 -0.66
CA TYR A 51 1.56 -3.06 -0.26
C TYR A 51 0.42 -3.48 0.68
N SER A 52 -0.38 -4.45 0.27
CA SER A 52 -1.54 -4.91 1.04
C SER A 52 -1.14 -5.50 2.40
N ALA A 53 -0.11 -6.33 2.44
CA ALA A 53 0.45 -6.88 3.66
C ALA A 53 1.02 -5.79 4.58
N SER A 54 1.74 -4.81 4.01
CA SER A 54 2.29 -3.70 4.77
C SER A 54 1.21 -2.84 5.43
N LEU A 55 0.05 -2.70 4.78
CA LEU A 55 -1.08 -1.91 5.26
C LEU A 55 -1.76 -2.54 6.47
N VAL A 56 -1.87 -3.87 6.49
CA VAL A 56 -2.35 -4.59 7.67
C VAL A 56 -1.30 -4.55 8.78
N LEU A 57 -0.03 -4.79 8.43
CA LEU A 57 1.07 -4.82 9.38
C LEU A 57 1.29 -3.45 10.05
N SER A 58 1.09 -2.34 9.34
CA SER A 58 1.24 -0.99 9.89
C SER A 58 0.32 -0.80 11.09
N VAL A 59 -0.95 -1.19 10.99
CA VAL A 59 -1.94 -1.02 12.06
C VAL A 59 -1.62 -1.90 13.27
N VAL A 60 -1.18 -3.13 13.04
CA VAL A 60 -0.73 -4.02 14.12
C VAL A 60 0.47 -3.42 14.87
N LEU A 61 1.46 -2.89 14.13
CA LEU A 61 2.64 -2.27 14.72
C LEU A 61 2.31 -0.98 15.45
N ILE A 62 1.41 -0.15 14.90
CA ILE A 62 0.94 1.07 15.57
C ILE A 62 0.26 0.73 16.89
N ALA A 63 -0.58 -0.30 16.92
CA ALA A 63 -1.20 -0.79 18.16
C ALA A 63 -0.15 -1.29 19.17
N TYR A 64 0.86 -2.04 18.71
CA TYR A 64 1.95 -2.52 19.56
C TYR A 64 2.79 -1.38 20.16
N PHE A 65 3.19 -0.40 19.34
CA PHE A 65 3.96 0.76 19.82
C PHE A 65 3.14 1.65 20.75
N TYR A 66 1.82 1.69 20.56
CA TYR A 66 0.90 2.36 21.48
C TYR A 66 0.91 1.72 22.87
N LEU A 67 0.88 0.39 22.95
CA LEU A 67 0.92 -0.33 24.22
C LEU A 67 2.28 -0.24 24.93
N THR A 68 3.37 -0.13 24.18
CA THR A 68 4.73 -0.04 24.72
C THR A 68 5.18 1.40 25.02
N GLY A 69 4.33 2.40 24.77
CA GLY A 69 4.58 3.80 25.12
C GLY A 69 5.57 4.54 24.21
N SER A 70 6.04 3.93 23.12
CA SER A 70 6.98 4.55 22.18
C SER A 70 6.24 5.31 21.09
N GLN A 71 6.11 6.63 21.26
CA GLN A 71 5.28 7.47 20.37
C GLN A 71 5.98 7.97 19.10
N SER A 72 7.31 7.91 19.02
CA SER A 72 8.06 8.45 17.88
C SER A 72 7.91 7.61 16.62
N SER A 73 7.59 6.32 16.76
CA SER A 73 7.56 5.37 15.64
C SER A 73 6.24 5.37 14.86
N TYR A 74 5.16 6.01 15.33
CA TYR A 74 3.85 5.93 14.66
C TYR A 74 3.87 6.48 13.23
N TYR A 75 4.51 7.62 13.02
CA TYR A 75 4.55 8.29 11.71
C TYR A 75 5.21 7.40 10.65
N TRP A 76 6.27 6.69 11.03
CA TRP A 76 6.97 5.78 10.14
C TRP A 76 6.08 4.61 9.71
N TRP A 77 5.39 3.98 10.66
CA TRP A 77 4.52 2.85 10.36
C TRP A 77 3.30 3.26 9.53
N TYR A 78 2.76 4.47 9.73
CA TYR A 78 1.75 5.00 8.83
C TYR A 78 2.27 5.28 7.44
N ALA A 79 3.50 5.80 7.30
CA ALA A 79 4.09 6.17 6.01
C ALA A 79 4.49 4.97 5.14
N MET A 80 4.96 3.89 5.78
CA MET A 80 5.56 2.74 5.10
C MET A 80 4.67 2.12 4.00
N PRO A 81 3.36 1.85 4.21
CA PRO A 81 2.48 1.37 3.14
C PRO A 81 2.36 2.33 1.96
N TRP A 82 2.35 3.64 2.20
CA TRP A 82 2.26 4.62 1.12
C TRP A 82 3.54 4.68 0.28
N ILE A 83 4.70 4.39 0.88
CA ILE A 83 5.96 4.27 0.13
C ILE A 83 5.86 3.09 -0.83
N PHE A 84 5.35 1.93 -0.38
CA PHE A 84 5.11 0.79 -1.27
C PHE A 84 4.14 1.11 -2.39
N LEU A 85 3.09 1.88 -2.09
CA LEU A 85 2.14 2.35 -3.10
C LEU A 85 2.82 3.21 -4.18
N VAL A 86 3.65 4.17 -3.77
CA VAL A 86 4.40 5.02 -4.71
C VAL A 86 5.33 4.17 -5.58
N VAL A 87 6.06 3.22 -4.99
CA VAL A 87 6.93 2.31 -5.73
C VAL A 87 6.14 1.49 -6.75
N LEU A 88 4.98 0.95 -6.36
CA LEU A 88 4.10 0.20 -7.24
C LEU A 88 3.61 1.05 -8.43
N ILE A 89 3.14 2.27 -8.18
CA ILE A 89 2.65 3.18 -9.24
C ILE A 89 3.78 3.58 -10.19
N VAL A 90 4.95 3.93 -9.65
CA VAL A 90 6.13 4.31 -10.45
C VAL A 90 6.59 3.14 -11.30
N TYR A 91 6.70 1.95 -10.70
CA TYR A 91 7.08 0.74 -11.42
C TYR A 91 6.11 0.43 -12.55
N TRP A 92 4.81 0.47 -12.27
CA TRP A 92 3.78 0.24 -13.27
C TRP A 92 3.89 1.25 -14.43
N ARG A 93 3.94 2.55 -14.14
CA ARG A 93 4.13 3.61 -15.15
C ARG A 93 5.37 3.39 -16.01
N VAL A 94 6.52 3.14 -15.40
CA VAL A 94 7.78 2.92 -16.15
C VAL A 94 7.68 1.68 -17.03
N SER A 95 7.02 0.63 -16.54
CA SER A 95 6.89 -0.62 -17.27
C SER A 95 5.95 -0.51 -18.48
N THR A 96 4.88 0.28 -18.40
CA THR A 96 3.97 0.52 -19.54
C THR A 96 4.62 1.39 -20.61
N PHE A 97 5.42 2.40 -20.24
CA PHE A 97 6.17 3.22 -21.20
C PHE A 97 7.25 2.45 -21.96
N LYS A 98 7.81 1.37 -21.42
CA LYS A 98 8.80 0.54 -22.13
C LYS A 98 8.20 -0.39 -23.18
N LEU A 99 6.88 -0.58 -23.17
CA LEU A 99 6.15 -1.49 -24.05
C LEU A 99 5.38 -0.78 -25.18
N ALA A 100 5.27 0.56 -25.12
CA ALA A 100 4.69 1.40 -26.17
C ALA A 100 5.78 1.96 -27.10
#